data_AF-A0A2V5WN72-F1
#
_entry.id   AF-A0A2V5WN72-F1
#
_cell.length_a   1.000
_cell.length_b   1.000
_cell.length_c   1.000
_cell.angle_alpha   90.00
_cell.angle_beta   90.00
_cell.angle_gamma   90.00
#
_symmetry.space_group_name_H-M   'P 1'
#
loop_
_entity.id
_entity.type
_entity.pdbx_description
1 polymer ?
#
loop_
_entity_poly.entity_id
_entity_poly.type
_entity_poly.pdbx_seq_one_letter_code
_entity_poly.pdbx_strand_id
1 'polypeptide(L)'
;MKPKISRRSALGKMAAGAAAASAAASFAKRMTAAETAAGGALKGRINHSVCKWCYPKVSLEDLCTAGKEMGLQSVELLTVDDFPTLRKHGLICAMVSGVPGGITDGLNLPENQDRIVSYFEEVAPRVADAGFKNIICFSGNRKGMSDEEGLGNCATALKRIVPICEKHRVVAAMEL
;
A
#
# COMPACT_ATOMS: atom_id res chain seq x y z
N MET A 1 -48.52 47.27 28.76
CA MET A 1 -47.44 47.17 29.76
C MET A 1 -46.18 46.62 29.09
N LYS A 2 -45.11 47.41 28.94
CA LYS A 2 -43.81 46.88 28.48
C LYS A 2 -43.16 46.10 29.64
N PRO A 3 -42.64 44.88 29.44
CA PRO A 3 -41.96 44.18 30.53
C PRO A 3 -40.72 44.99 30.92
N LYS A 4 -40.68 45.51 32.16
CA LYS A 4 -39.48 46.14 32.70
C LYS A 4 -38.45 45.03 32.91
N ILE A 5 -37.44 44.95 32.05
CA ILE A 5 -36.30 44.06 32.24
C ILE A 5 -35.64 44.49 33.56
N SER A 6 -35.73 43.63 34.58
CA SER A 6 -35.06 43.89 35.85
C SER A 6 -33.57 43.61 35.70
N ARG A 7 -32.73 44.30 36.47
CA ARG A 7 -31.27 44.05 36.48
C ARG A 7 -30.94 42.56 36.68
N ARG A 8 -31.74 41.87 37.51
CA ARG A 8 -31.63 40.42 37.75
C ARG A 8 -31.95 39.59 36.51
N SER A 9 -32.99 39.94 35.74
CA SER A 9 -33.34 39.19 34.53
C SER A 9 -32.38 39.47 33.37
N ALA A 10 -31.82 40.69 33.28
CA ALA A 10 -30.74 41.00 32.36
C ALA A 10 -29.47 40.18 32.67
N LEU A 11 -29.03 40.18 33.93
CA LEU A 11 -27.86 39.41 34.37
C LEU A 11 -28.05 37.89 34.17
N GLY A 12 -29.24 37.36 34.46
CA GLY A 12 -29.55 35.95 34.23
C GLY A 12 -29.50 35.56 32.75
N LYS A 13 -30.01 36.40 31.85
CA LYS A 13 -29.94 36.17 30.39
C LYS A 13 -28.53 36.29 29.84
N MET A 14 -27.73 37.24 30.34
CA MET A 14 -26.32 37.36 29.96
C MET A 14 -25.50 36.16 30.45
N ALA A 15 -25.73 35.69 31.68
CA ALA A 15 -25.06 34.50 32.21
C ALA A 15 -25.44 33.24 31.42
N ALA A 16 -26.71 33.05 31.09
CA ALA A 16 -27.17 31.92 30.28
C ALA A 16 -26.61 31.97 28.84
N GLY A 17 -26.56 33.16 28.22
CA GLY A 17 -25.96 33.35 26.89
C GLY A 17 -24.46 33.07 26.88
N ALA A 18 -23.74 33.52 27.91
CA ALA A 18 -22.31 33.24 28.08
C ALA A 18 -22.04 31.74 28.28
N ALA A 19 -22.87 31.04 29.07
CA ALA A 19 -22.77 29.61 29.27
C ALA A 19 -23.07 28.79 28.00
N ALA A 20 -24.07 29.20 27.21
CA ALA A 20 -24.37 28.57 25.93
C ALA A 20 -23.24 28.78 24.92
N ALA A 21 -22.67 29.99 24.85
CA ALA A 21 -21.55 30.29 23.97
C ALA A 21 -20.28 29.51 24.36
N SER A 22 -19.98 29.37 25.64
CA SER A 22 -18.81 28.61 26.11
C SER A 22 -18.95 27.11 25.87
N ALA A 23 -20.17 26.56 26.02
CA ALA A 23 -20.47 25.17 25.69
C ALA A 23 -20.32 24.91 24.18
N ALA A 24 -20.85 25.81 23.33
CA ALA A 24 -20.73 25.70 21.88
C ALA A 24 -19.26 25.79 21.42
N ALA A 25 -18.49 26.73 21.97
CA ALA A 25 -17.06 26.86 21.68
C ALA A 25 -16.25 25.62 22.13
N SER A 26 -16.59 25.05 23.29
CA SER A 26 -15.94 23.82 23.79
C SER A 26 -16.27 22.61 22.91
N PHE A 27 -17.51 22.52 22.41
CA PHE A 27 -17.92 21.48 21.49
C PHE A 27 -17.21 21.60 20.14
N ALA A 28 -17.21 22.79 19.54
CA ALA A 28 -16.48 23.07 18.29
C ALA A 28 -14.99 22.71 18.43
N LYS A 29 -14.35 23.12 19.53
CA LYS A 29 -12.94 22.79 19.79
C LYS A 29 -12.68 21.28 19.89
N ARG A 30 -13.59 20.53 20.52
CA ARG A 30 -13.48 19.06 20.58
C ARG A 30 -13.70 18.41 19.22
N MET A 31 -14.59 18.95 18.39
CA MET A 31 -14.84 18.45 17.05
C MET A 31 -13.62 18.65 16.15
N THR A 32 -13.02 19.84 16.15
CA THR A 32 -11.78 20.11 15.41
C THR A 32 -10.60 19.28 15.93
N ALA A 33 -10.51 19.07 17.25
CA ALA A 33 -9.49 18.20 17.84
C ALA A 33 -9.69 16.72 17.47
N ALA A 34 -10.95 16.26 17.41
CA ALA A 34 -11.30 14.92 16.96
C ALA A 34 -11.00 14.73 15.48
N GLU A 35 -11.30 15.70 14.60
CA GLU A 35 -10.92 15.67 13.18
C GLU A 35 -9.40 15.62 13.01
N THR A 36 -8.66 16.40 13.79
CA THR A 36 -7.19 16.39 13.77
C THR A 36 -6.62 15.03 14.25
N ALA A 37 -7.24 14.44 15.27
CA ALA A 37 -6.84 13.13 15.81
C ALA A 37 -7.27 11.95 14.92
N ALA A 38 -8.39 12.08 14.21
CA ALA A 38 -8.98 11.05 13.37
C ALA A 38 -8.42 11.02 11.94
N GLY A 39 -7.72 12.06 11.49
CA GLY A 39 -7.28 12.13 10.10
C GLY A 39 -6.43 13.33 9.74
N GLY A 40 -5.58 13.83 10.66
CA GLY A 40 -4.54 14.77 10.26
C GLY A 40 -3.65 14.14 9.17
N ALA A 41 -3.39 14.87 8.09
CA ALA A 41 -2.49 14.41 7.03
C ALA A 41 -1.17 13.90 7.65
N LEU A 42 -0.79 12.67 7.30
CA LEU A 42 0.44 12.08 7.80
C LEU A 42 1.62 13.01 7.45
N LYS A 43 2.65 13.05 8.30
CA LYS A 43 3.84 13.89 8.11
C LYS A 43 4.68 13.52 6.88
N GLY A 44 4.26 12.52 6.08
CA GLY A 44 4.99 12.04 4.91
C GLY A 44 6.36 11.41 5.20
N ARG A 45 6.62 11.03 6.46
CA ARG A 45 7.91 10.48 6.90
C ARG A 45 8.00 8.96 6.80
N ILE A 46 6.87 8.29 6.60
CA ILE A 46 6.77 6.84 6.50
C ILE A 46 6.03 6.50 5.22
N ASN A 47 6.63 5.63 4.41
CA ASN A 47 6.04 5.14 3.18
C ASN A 47 5.25 3.87 3.49
N HIS A 48 4.00 4.04 3.93
CA HIS A 48 3.13 2.90 4.22
C HIS A 48 2.62 2.23 2.93
N SER A 49 2.58 0.90 2.95
CA SER A 49 2.04 0.07 1.89
C SER A 49 1.20 -1.08 2.45
N VAL A 50 0.38 -1.69 1.59
CA VAL A 50 -0.41 -2.88 1.93
C VAL A 50 -0.41 -3.87 0.77
N CYS A 51 -0.55 -5.17 1.03
CA CYS A 51 -0.69 -6.17 -0.02
C CYS A 51 -2.17 -6.40 -0.36
N LYS A 52 -2.53 -6.45 -1.66
CA LYS A 52 -3.93 -6.64 -2.08
C LYS A 52 -4.54 -7.96 -1.60
N TRP A 53 -3.74 -9.02 -1.53
CA TRP A 53 -4.20 -10.36 -1.16
C TRP A 53 -4.73 -10.45 0.29
N CYS A 54 -4.30 -9.55 1.18
CA CYS A 54 -4.82 -9.46 2.55
C CYS A 54 -6.29 -9.00 2.61
N TYR A 55 -6.81 -8.43 1.52
CA TYR A 55 -8.16 -7.86 1.43
C TYR A 55 -8.94 -8.51 0.28
N PRO A 56 -9.22 -9.83 0.32
CA PRO A 56 -9.82 -10.55 -0.80
C PRO A 56 -11.25 -10.09 -1.12
N LYS A 57 -11.95 -9.53 -0.14
CA LYS A 57 -13.34 -9.03 -0.27
C LYS A 57 -13.44 -7.56 -0.69
N VAL A 58 -12.31 -6.85 -0.78
CA VAL A 58 -12.27 -5.43 -1.15
C VAL A 58 -11.80 -5.35 -2.59
N SER A 59 -12.49 -4.58 -3.43
CA SER A 59 -12.04 -4.36 -4.81
C SER A 59 -10.70 -3.59 -4.81
N LEU A 60 -9.93 -3.69 -5.90
CA LEU A 60 -8.68 -2.92 -5.99
C LEU A 60 -8.96 -1.41 -5.99
N GLU A 61 -10.02 -0.97 -6.68
CA GLU A 61 -10.45 0.43 -6.72
C GLU A 61 -10.81 0.97 -5.32
N ASP A 62 -11.62 0.22 -4.55
CA ASP A 62 -12.00 0.64 -3.19
C ASP A 62 -10.78 0.66 -2.27
N LEU A 63 -9.88 -0.33 -2.39
CA LEU A 63 -8.65 -0.38 -1.60
C LEU A 63 -7.72 0.79 -1.93
N CYS A 64 -7.60 1.17 -3.21
CA CYS A 64 -6.79 2.32 -3.63
C CYS A 64 -7.39 3.63 -3.11
N THR A 65 -8.71 3.79 -3.22
CA THR A 65 -9.43 4.99 -2.74
C THR A 65 -9.20 5.16 -1.24
N ALA A 66 -9.58 4.16 -0.45
CA ALA A 66 -9.44 4.20 1.00
C ALA A 66 -7.98 4.27 1.44
N GLY A 67 -7.10 3.54 0.76
CA GLY A 67 -5.66 3.55 1.02
C GLY A 67 -5.04 4.93 0.82
N LYS A 68 -5.42 5.64 -0.25
CA LYS A 68 -4.95 7.00 -0.52
C LYS A 68 -5.42 7.99 0.54
N GLU A 69 -6.68 7.89 0.97
CA GLU A 69 -7.23 8.69 2.07
C GLU A 69 -6.49 8.45 3.39
N MET A 70 -6.05 7.21 3.66
CA MET A 70 -5.23 6.84 4.82
C MET A 70 -3.75 7.22 4.69
N GLY A 71 -3.32 7.73 3.53
CA GLY A 71 -1.95 8.15 3.28
C GLY A 71 -0.99 7.03 2.84
N LEU A 72 -1.51 5.91 2.35
CA LEU A 72 -0.69 4.89 1.69
C LEU A 72 0.02 5.47 0.46
N GLN A 73 1.24 4.98 0.22
CA GLN A 73 2.02 5.32 -0.96
C GLN A 73 1.88 4.25 -2.06
N SER A 74 1.53 3.02 -1.67
CA SER A 74 1.52 1.89 -2.58
C SER A 74 0.61 0.74 -2.15
N VAL A 75 0.24 -0.08 -3.13
CA VAL A 75 -0.47 -1.35 -2.96
C VAL A 75 0.34 -2.43 -3.69
N GLU A 76 0.65 -3.51 -2.97
CA GLU A 76 1.68 -4.48 -3.33
C GLU A 76 1.11 -5.80 -3.82
N LEU A 77 2.01 -6.58 -4.43
CA LEU A 77 1.78 -7.90 -4.97
C LEU A 77 0.68 -7.92 -6.03
N LEU A 78 0.69 -6.86 -6.85
CA LEU A 78 -0.17 -6.68 -8.00
C LEU A 78 0.58 -7.03 -9.28
N THR A 79 -0.19 -7.21 -10.36
CA THR A 79 0.35 -7.51 -11.68
C THR A 79 0.40 -6.26 -12.56
N VAL A 80 1.11 -6.37 -13.67
CA VAL A 80 1.23 -5.31 -14.69
C VAL A 80 -0.12 -4.79 -15.20
N ASP A 81 -1.17 -5.60 -15.16
CA ASP A 81 -2.51 -5.22 -15.62
C ASP A 81 -3.25 -4.33 -14.60
N ASP A 82 -2.79 -4.32 -13.35
CA ASP A 82 -3.35 -3.50 -12.26
C ASP A 82 -2.75 -2.09 -12.23
N PHE A 83 -1.63 -1.86 -12.93
CA PHE A 83 -0.89 -0.58 -12.91
C PHE A 83 -1.75 0.63 -13.31
N PRO A 84 -2.66 0.56 -14.30
CA PRO A 84 -3.55 1.67 -14.64
C PRO A 84 -4.42 2.12 -13.45
N THR A 85 -4.92 1.17 -12.66
CA THR A 85 -5.74 1.45 -11.47
C THR A 85 -4.92 2.19 -10.41
N LEU A 86 -3.70 1.74 -10.13
CA LEU A 86 -2.82 2.42 -9.18
C LEU A 86 -2.50 3.85 -9.63
N ARG A 87 -2.18 4.03 -10.92
CA ARG A 87 -1.87 5.33 -11.51
C ARG A 87 -3.04 6.31 -11.38
N LYS A 88 -4.27 5.85 -11.62
CA LYS A 88 -5.50 6.64 -11.46
C LYS A 88 -5.64 7.22 -10.04
N HIS A 89 -5.16 6.50 -9.02
CA HIS A 89 -5.21 6.91 -7.61
C HIS A 89 -3.91 7.57 -7.09
N GLY A 90 -2.91 7.75 -7.95
CA GLY A 90 -1.60 8.28 -7.55
C GLY A 90 -0.90 7.40 -6.53
N LEU A 91 -1.03 6.08 -6.68
CA LEU A 91 -0.34 5.03 -5.92
C LEU A 91 0.63 4.29 -6.84
N ILE A 92 1.62 3.62 -6.25
CA ILE A 92 2.57 2.75 -6.98
C ILE A 92 2.40 1.28 -6.57
N CYS A 93 3.03 0.37 -7.31
CA CYS A 93 3.33 -0.98 -6.84
C CYS A 93 4.83 -1.04 -6.52
N ALA A 94 5.19 -1.07 -5.24
CA ALA A 94 6.59 -1.13 -4.84
C ALA A 94 7.18 -2.54 -5.00
N MET A 95 6.35 -3.58 -4.97
CA MET A 95 6.70 -4.99 -5.19
C MET A 95 5.70 -5.65 -6.15
N VAL A 96 6.10 -5.79 -7.41
CA VAL A 96 5.29 -6.36 -8.49
C VAL A 96 5.33 -7.89 -8.42
N SER A 97 4.16 -8.52 -8.50
CA SER A 97 3.98 -9.98 -8.50
C SER A 97 3.47 -10.45 -9.87
N GLY A 98 3.18 -11.74 -9.99
CA GLY A 98 2.73 -12.39 -11.22
C GLY A 98 3.71 -13.43 -11.77
N VAL A 99 4.87 -13.62 -11.13
CA VAL A 99 5.85 -14.63 -11.52
C VAL A 99 5.18 -16.02 -11.58
N PRO A 100 5.33 -16.77 -12.68
CA PRO A 100 4.72 -18.08 -12.80
C PRO A 100 5.13 -19.02 -11.66
N GLY A 101 4.23 -19.89 -11.19
CA GLY A 101 4.48 -20.89 -10.15
C GLY A 101 4.34 -20.40 -8.70
N GLY A 102 4.35 -19.08 -8.47
CA GLY A 102 4.16 -18.50 -7.14
C GLY A 102 5.14 -19.06 -6.09
N ILE A 103 4.69 -19.14 -4.85
CA ILE A 103 5.51 -19.56 -3.69
C ILE A 103 5.91 -21.04 -3.78
N THR A 104 5.07 -21.90 -4.36
CA THR A 104 5.24 -23.36 -4.29
C THR A 104 6.18 -23.92 -5.35
N ASP A 105 6.17 -23.33 -6.55
CA ASP A 105 6.81 -23.88 -7.75
C ASP A 105 7.78 -22.86 -8.38
N GLY A 106 8.76 -22.47 -7.57
CA GLY A 106 9.72 -21.39 -7.83
C GLY A 106 11.00 -21.82 -8.56
N LEU A 107 12.06 -21.03 -8.35
CA LEU A 107 13.35 -21.12 -9.05
C LEU A 107 14.16 -22.39 -8.72
N ASN A 108 13.87 -23.03 -7.58
CA ASN A 108 14.53 -24.25 -7.17
C ASN A 108 14.19 -25.46 -8.06
N LEU A 109 13.13 -25.37 -8.87
CA LEU A 109 12.71 -26.39 -9.82
C LEU A 109 13.23 -26.05 -11.23
N PRO A 110 14.20 -26.80 -11.77
CA PRO A 110 14.79 -26.52 -13.09
C PRO A 110 13.75 -26.39 -14.22
N GLU A 111 12.70 -27.22 -14.20
CA GLU A 111 11.62 -27.20 -15.18
C GLU A 111 10.81 -25.90 -15.21
N ASN A 112 10.88 -25.09 -14.15
CA ASN A 112 10.16 -23.82 -14.04
C ASN A 112 11.03 -22.62 -14.42
N GLN A 113 12.35 -22.78 -14.53
CA GLN A 113 13.27 -21.66 -14.67
C GLN A 113 13.05 -20.91 -15.99
N ASP A 114 12.82 -21.60 -17.10
CA ASP A 114 12.64 -20.95 -18.41
C ASP A 114 11.40 -20.06 -18.45
N ARG A 115 10.28 -20.53 -17.91
CA ARG A 115 9.04 -19.72 -17.82
C ARG A 115 9.19 -18.52 -16.88
N ILE A 116 9.96 -18.66 -15.81
CA ILE A 116 10.22 -17.55 -14.88
C ILE A 116 11.17 -16.52 -15.50
N VAL A 117 12.24 -16.95 -16.16
CA VAL A 117 13.15 -16.05 -16.88
C VAL A 117 12.40 -15.29 -17.98
N SER A 118 11.58 -15.98 -18.77
CA SER A 118 10.74 -15.36 -19.80
C SER A 118 9.78 -14.31 -19.22
N TYR A 119 9.21 -14.58 -18.04
CA TYR A 119 8.40 -13.60 -17.33
C TYR A 119 9.19 -12.35 -16.95
N PHE A 120 10.44 -12.48 -16.48
CA PHE A 120 11.30 -11.32 -16.21
C PHE A 120 11.63 -10.54 -17.48
N GLU A 121 11.89 -11.19 -18.60
CA GLU A 121 12.12 -10.52 -19.90
C GLU A 121 10.92 -9.66 -20.32
N GLU A 122 9.70 -10.15 -20.09
CA GLU A 122 8.47 -9.42 -20.41
C GLU A 122 8.17 -8.29 -19.41
N VAL A 123 8.29 -8.59 -18.12
CA VAL A 123 7.76 -7.72 -17.06
C VAL A 123 8.76 -6.65 -16.61
N ALA A 124 10.07 -6.93 -16.62
CA ALA A 124 11.09 -5.95 -16.27
C ALA A 124 10.98 -4.61 -17.02
N PRO A 125 10.85 -4.57 -18.37
CA PRO A 125 10.63 -3.30 -19.08
C PRO A 125 9.33 -2.61 -18.67
N ARG A 126 8.22 -3.34 -18.51
CA ARG A 126 6.92 -2.78 -18.13
C ARG A 126 6.94 -2.16 -16.72
N VAL A 127 7.67 -2.79 -15.80
CA VAL A 127 7.89 -2.29 -14.43
C VAL A 127 8.73 -1.02 -14.45
N ALA A 128 9.81 -1.01 -15.23
CA ALA A 128 10.66 0.18 -15.39
C ALA A 128 9.87 1.35 -16.01
N ASP A 129 9.09 1.10 -17.07
CA ASP A 129 8.25 2.09 -17.75
C ASP A 129 7.16 2.68 -16.84
N ALA A 130 6.66 1.88 -15.89
CA ALA A 130 5.74 2.34 -14.85
C ALA A 130 6.43 3.15 -13.74
N GLY A 131 7.76 3.24 -13.73
CA GLY A 131 8.55 3.88 -12.68
C GLY A 131 8.68 3.05 -11.40
N PHE A 132 8.33 1.76 -11.46
CA PHE A 132 8.43 0.82 -10.35
C PHE A 132 9.81 0.15 -10.35
N LYS A 133 10.15 -0.55 -9.26
CA LYS A 133 11.53 -1.03 -9.06
C LYS A 133 11.68 -2.51 -8.78
N ASN A 134 10.77 -3.14 -8.06
CA ASN A 134 10.99 -4.50 -7.57
C ASN A 134 9.97 -5.47 -8.17
N ILE A 135 10.47 -6.65 -8.52
CA ILE A 135 9.68 -7.80 -8.99
C ILE A 135 9.98 -8.94 -8.03
N ILE A 136 8.94 -9.54 -7.46
CA ILE A 136 9.09 -10.68 -6.56
C ILE A 136 9.29 -11.98 -7.36
N CYS A 137 10.16 -12.84 -6.86
CA CYS A 137 10.33 -14.23 -7.26
C CYS A 137 10.46 -15.12 -6.04
N PHE A 138 10.35 -16.43 -6.21
CA PHE A 138 10.27 -17.37 -5.08
C PHE A 138 11.28 -18.49 -5.23
N SER A 139 11.79 -18.95 -4.08
CA SER A 139 12.60 -20.17 -3.97
C SER A 139 11.83 -21.37 -4.52
N GLY A 140 10.60 -21.59 -4.03
CA GLY A 140 9.82 -22.80 -4.27
C GLY A 140 9.93 -23.82 -3.13
N ASN A 141 8.98 -24.75 -3.06
CA ASN A 141 8.99 -25.82 -2.07
C ASN A 141 10.09 -26.84 -2.39
N ARG A 142 10.69 -27.45 -1.36
CA ARG A 142 11.80 -28.42 -1.50
C ARG A 142 11.50 -29.59 -2.44
N LYS A 143 10.26 -30.10 -2.47
CA LYS A 143 9.87 -31.31 -3.23
C LYS A 143 10.83 -32.51 -3.09
N GLY A 144 11.46 -32.66 -1.93
CA GLY A 144 12.40 -33.75 -1.64
C GLY A 144 13.88 -33.44 -1.93
N MET A 145 14.20 -32.28 -2.51
CA MET A 145 15.58 -31.80 -2.69
C MET A 145 16.23 -31.40 -1.36
N SER A 146 17.56 -31.46 -1.29
CA SER A 146 18.33 -30.87 -0.18
C SER A 146 18.34 -29.34 -0.28
N ASP A 147 18.71 -28.66 0.81
CA ASP A 147 18.84 -27.20 0.81
C ASP A 147 19.96 -26.74 -0.14
N GLU A 148 21.05 -27.49 -0.24
CA GLU A 148 22.17 -27.22 -1.15
C GLU A 148 21.77 -27.36 -2.62
N GLU A 149 21.01 -28.42 -2.95
CA GLU A 149 20.49 -28.63 -4.30
C GLU A 149 19.53 -27.52 -4.70
N GLY A 150 18.57 -27.19 -3.83
CA GLY A 150 17.60 -26.12 -4.06
C GLY A 150 18.28 -24.75 -4.22
N LEU A 151 19.27 -24.44 -3.38
CA LEU A 151 20.06 -23.21 -3.48
C LEU A 151 20.84 -23.14 -4.80
N GLY A 152 21.46 -24.25 -5.22
CA GLY A 152 22.18 -24.34 -6.48
C GLY A 152 21.30 -24.09 -7.70
N ASN A 153 20.08 -24.64 -7.68
CA ASN A 153 19.08 -24.42 -8.73
C ASN A 153 18.63 -22.95 -8.77
N CYS A 154 18.30 -22.36 -7.62
CA CYS A 154 17.95 -20.94 -7.51
C CYS A 154 19.07 -20.03 -8.03
N ALA A 155 20.32 -20.28 -7.63
CA ALA A 155 21.46 -19.49 -8.08
C ALA A 155 21.68 -19.58 -9.60
N THR A 156 21.44 -20.75 -10.20
CA THR A 156 21.51 -20.96 -11.65
C THR A 156 20.47 -20.11 -12.39
N ALA A 157 19.23 -20.11 -11.90
CA ALA A 157 18.16 -19.30 -12.48
C ALA A 157 18.40 -17.80 -12.29
N LEU A 158 18.81 -17.37 -11.09
CA LEU A 158 19.09 -15.96 -10.78
C LEU A 158 20.21 -15.38 -11.65
N LYS A 159 21.25 -16.15 -11.99
CA LYS A 159 22.29 -15.70 -12.93
C LYS A 159 21.75 -15.32 -14.30
N ARG A 160 20.62 -15.91 -14.72
CA ARG A 160 19.92 -15.55 -15.97
C ARG A 160 19.04 -14.31 -15.80
N ILE A 161 18.45 -14.13 -14.62
CA ILE A 161 17.55 -13.01 -14.29
C ILE A 161 18.31 -11.70 -14.06
N VAL A 162 19.45 -11.74 -13.37
CA VAL A 162 20.27 -10.55 -13.02
C VAL A 162 20.53 -9.63 -14.22
N PRO A 163 21.06 -10.09 -15.38
CA PRO A 163 21.35 -9.18 -16.49
C PRO A 163 20.08 -8.52 -17.08
N ILE A 164 18.91 -9.18 -17.02
CA ILE A 164 17.63 -8.60 -17.44
C ILE A 164 17.25 -7.46 -16.48
N CYS A 165 17.35 -7.71 -15.17
CA CYS A 165 17.06 -6.73 -14.14
C CYS A 165 18.00 -5.51 -14.24
N GLU A 166 19.31 -5.73 -14.42
CA GLU A 166 20.29 -4.67 -14.59
C GLU A 166 19.99 -3.79 -15.82
N LYS A 167 19.67 -4.41 -16.96
CA LYS A 167 19.32 -3.71 -18.21
C LYS A 167 18.15 -2.75 -18.02
N HIS A 168 17.14 -3.16 -17.25
CA HIS A 168 15.93 -2.36 -17.01
C HIS A 168 15.96 -1.58 -15.69
N ARG A 169 17.06 -1.63 -14.94
CA ARG A 169 17.22 -0.98 -13.63
C ARG A 169 16.14 -1.36 -12.62
N VAL A 170 15.68 -2.61 -12.68
CA VAL A 170 14.76 -3.21 -11.71
C VAL A 170 15.52 -4.20 -10.83
N VAL A 171 14.88 -4.64 -9.75
CA VAL A 171 15.45 -5.57 -8.76
C VAL A 171 14.56 -6.81 -8.70
N ALA A 172 15.18 -7.99 -8.83
CA ALA A 172 14.54 -9.24 -8.46
C ALA A 172 14.66 -9.42 -6.94
N ALA A 173 13.53 -9.50 -6.24
CA ALA A 173 13.47 -9.81 -4.82
C ALA A 173 13.04 -11.27 -4.65
N MET A 174 13.95 -12.14 -4.21
CA MET A 174 13.60 -13.53 -3.95
C MET A 174 13.09 -13.70 -2.52
N GLU A 175 11.85 -14.14 -2.38
CA GLU A 175 11.27 -14.59 -1.11
C GLU A 175 11.62 -16.07 -0.90
N LEU A 176 12.04 -16.41 0.32
CA LEU A 176 12.56 -17.71 0.72
C LEU A 176 11.57 -18.48 1.60
#